data_AF-A7LCV4-F1
#
_entry.id   AF-A7LCV4-F1
#
_cell.length_a   1.000
_cell.length_b   1.000
_cell.length_c   1.000
_cell.angle_alpha   90.00
_cell.angle_beta   90.00
_cell.angle_gamma   90.00
#
_symmetry.space_group_name_H-M   'P 1'
#
loop_
_entity.id
_entity.type
_entity.pdbx_description
1 polymer ?
#
loop_
_entity_poly.entity_id
_entity_poly.type
_entity_poly.pdbx_seq_one_letter_code
_entity_poly.pdbx_strand_id
1 'polypeptide(L)'
;VWAKGGEGGKALATEELRLCKQRNDFSYAYDVQDSIEQKLNDNAKKIYHADAVALTALARKQMAELEALGFGNLPICMAKTQY
;
A
#
# COMPACT_ATOMS: atom_id res chain seq x y z
N VAL A 1 -8.10 16.49 20.49
CA VAL A 1 -9.55 16.16 20.52
C VAL A 1 -10.01 15.46 21.81
N TRP A 2 -9.32 14.44 22.32
CA TRP A 2 -9.77 13.63 23.48
C TRP A 2 -10.27 14.44 24.71
N ALA A 3 -9.47 15.38 25.25
CA ALA A 3 -9.84 16.14 26.45
C ALA A 3 -10.70 17.40 26.21
N LYS A 4 -10.81 17.88 24.97
CA LYS A 4 -11.43 19.18 24.64
C LYS A 4 -12.44 19.12 23.48
N GLY A 5 -12.89 17.92 23.10
CA GLY A 5 -13.72 17.72 21.92
C GLY A 5 -13.13 18.36 20.66
N GLY A 6 -13.99 18.96 19.84
CA GLY A 6 -13.61 19.63 18.59
C GLY A 6 -12.66 20.82 18.78
N GLU A 7 -12.77 21.56 19.89
CA GLU A 7 -11.86 22.69 20.19
C GLU A 7 -10.39 22.24 20.22
N GLY A 8 -10.13 21.07 20.80
CA GLY A 8 -8.79 20.47 20.85
C GLY A 8 -8.30 19.88 19.52
N GLY A 9 -9.02 20.07 18.41
CA GLY A 9 -8.64 19.65 17.06
C GLY A 9 -8.48 20.80 16.06
N LYS A 10 -8.83 22.05 16.43
CA LYS A 10 -8.83 23.20 15.51
C LYS A 10 -7.48 23.45 14.82
N ALA A 11 -6.37 23.24 15.54
CA ALA A 11 -5.04 23.40 14.97
C ALA A 11 -4.78 22.38 13.84
N LEU A 12 -5.11 21.10 14.07
CA LEU A 12 -5.01 20.05 13.05
C LEU A 12 -5.93 20.36 11.86
N ALA A 13 -7.20 20.71 12.11
CA ALA A 13 -8.16 21.01 11.06
C ALA A 13 -7.73 22.21 10.18
N THR A 14 -7.12 23.24 10.79
CA THR A 14 -6.59 24.39 10.04
C THR A 14 -5.43 23.97 9.13
N GLU A 15 -4.55 23.10 9.61
CA GLU A 15 -3.43 22.59 8.82
C GLU A 15 -3.91 21.64 7.70
N GLU A 16 -4.88 20.77 7.97
CA GLU A 16 -5.50 19.93 6.93
C GLU A 16 -6.13 20.79 5.82
N LEU A 17 -6.90 21.83 6.16
CA LEU A 17 -7.46 22.76 5.18
C LEU A 17 -6.39 23.47 4.34
N ARG A 18 -5.22 23.75 4.93
CA ARG A 18 -4.06 24.32 4.23
C ARG A 18 -3.44 23.31 3.26
N LEU A 19 -3.31 22.05 3.66
CA LEU A 19 -2.78 20.96 2.82
C LEU A 19 -3.74 20.61 1.67
N CYS A 20 -5.06 20.57 1.90
CA CYS A 20 -6.05 20.30 0.86
C CYS A 20 -6.07 21.34 -0.28
N LYS A 21 -5.53 22.54 -0.04
CA LYS A 21 -5.43 23.61 -1.05
C LYS A 21 -4.13 23.56 -1.86
N GLN A 22 -3.18 22.69 -1.49
CA GLN A 22 -1.92 22.54 -2.20
C GLN A 22 -2.05 21.52 -3.34
N ARG A 23 -1.20 21.66 -4.35
CA ARG A 23 -1.04 20.64 -5.38
C ARG A 23 -0.50 19.37 -4.75
N ASN A 24 -1.05 18.22 -5.14
CA ASN A 24 -0.52 16.91 -4.81
C ASN A 24 -0.12 16.19 -6.10
N ASP A 25 0.90 15.34 -6.01
CA ASP A 25 1.34 14.47 -7.10
C ASP A 25 1.16 13.01 -6.64
N PHE A 26 -0.10 12.62 -6.41
CA PHE A 26 -0.46 11.27 -5.94
C PHE A 26 -0.11 10.20 -6.98
N SER A 27 0.49 9.10 -6.50
CA SER A 27 0.76 7.89 -7.28
C SER A 27 0.52 6.64 -6.45
N TYR A 28 0.11 5.54 -7.09
CA TYR A 28 0.07 4.23 -6.46
C TYR A 28 1.48 3.66 -6.25
N ALA A 29 1.60 2.70 -5.34
CA ALA A 29 2.88 2.04 -5.06
C ALA A 29 3.39 1.19 -6.24
N TYR A 30 2.49 0.72 -7.12
CA TYR A 30 2.77 -0.16 -8.26
C TYR A 30 1.66 0.00 -9.32
N ASP A 31 1.87 -0.51 -10.53
CA ASP A 31 0.84 -0.62 -11.56
C ASP A 31 0.07 -1.95 -11.39
N VAL A 32 -1.26 -1.93 -11.56
CA VAL A 32 -2.07 -3.14 -11.53
C VAL A 32 -1.77 -4.07 -12.71
N GLN A 33 -1.08 -3.61 -13.76
CA GLN A 33 -0.61 -4.46 -14.87
C GLN A 33 0.75 -5.13 -14.58
N ASP A 34 1.42 -4.77 -13.49
CA ASP A 34 2.67 -5.44 -13.09
C ASP A 34 2.41 -6.90 -12.68
N SER A 35 3.42 -7.76 -12.77
CA SER A 35 3.32 -9.13 -12.28
C SER A 35 3.03 -9.16 -10.78
N ILE A 36 2.36 -10.21 -10.28
CA ILE A 36 2.14 -10.38 -8.84
C ILE A 36 3.45 -10.28 -8.04
N GLU A 37 4.55 -10.84 -8.54
CA GLU A 37 5.87 -10.78 -7.89
C GLU A 37 6.43 -9.34 -7.83
N GLN A 38 6.24 -8.54 -8.88
CA GLN A 38 6.69 -7.16 -8.90
C GLN A 38 5.86 -6.30 -7.93
N LYS A 39 4.53 -6.47 -7.90
CA LYS A 39 3.66 -5.79 -6.94
C LYS A 39 4.03 -6.08 -5.49
N LEU A 40 4.36 -7.34 -5.19
CA LEU A 40 4.85 -7.75 -3.87
C LEU A 40 6.16 -7.05 -3.51
N ASN A 41 7.11 -7.02 -4.44
CA ASN A 41 8.39 -6.32 -4.24
C ASN A 41 8.23 -4.81 -4.08
N ASP A 42 7.33 -4.19 -4.82
CA ASP A 42 7.07 -2.75 -4.73
C ASP A 42 6.50 -2.36 -3.35
N ASN A 43 5.56 -3.15 -2.81
CA ASN A 43 5.10 -2.96 -1.43
C ASN A 43 6.26 -3.13 -0.43
N ALA A 44 7.04 -4.20 -0.57
CA ALA A 44 8.14 -4.49 0.34
C ALA A 44 9.20 -3.38 0.35
N LYS A 45 9.60 -2.89 -0.82
CA LYS A 45 10.65 -1.88 -0.97
C LYS A 45 10.18 -0.46 -0.69
N LYS A 46 9.05 -0.05 -1.27
CA LYS A 46 8.60 1.36 -1.23
C LYS A 46 7.84 1.71 0.05
N ILE A 47 7.15 0.74 0.66
CA ILE A 47 6.30 0.98 1.84
C ILE A 47 6.95 0.44 3.12
N TYR A 48 7.49 -0.78 3.07
CA TYR A 48 8.07 -1.44 4.25
C TYR A 48 9.60 -1.33 4.35
N HIS A 49 10.25 -0.75 3.34
CA HIS A 49 11.71 -0.58 3.28
C HIS A 49 12.53 -1.88 3.44
N ALA A 50 12.00 -2.99 2.94
CA ALA A 50 12.71 -4.28 2.88
C ALA A 50 13.49 -4.43 1.56
N ASP A 51 14.50 -5.30 1.55
CA ASP A 51 15.33 -5.54 0.36
C ASP A 51 14.55 -6.24 -0.78
N ALA A 52 13.76 -7.27 -0.46
CA ALA A 52 12.94 -8.02 -1.41
C ALA A 52 11.94 -8.94 -0.69
N VAL A 53 10.97 -9.47 -1.43
CA VAL A 53 10.14 -10.59 -0.96
C VAL A 53 10.82 -11.93 -1.24
N ALA A 54 10.74 -12.86 -0.27
CA ALA A 54 11.17 -14.23 -0.44
C ALA A 54 9.93 -15.14 -0.53
N LEU A 55 9.73 -15.77 -1.70
CA LEU A 55 8.60 -16.66 -1.94
C LEU A 55 8.99 -18.12 -1.75
N THR A 56 8.19 -18.83 -0.96
CA THR A 56 8.28 -20.30 -0.84
C THR A 56 7.88 -20.98 -2.15
N ALA A 57 8.26 -22.24 -2.32
CA ALA A 57 7.91 -23.00 -3.52
C ALA A 57 6.38 -23.09 -3.72
N LEU A 58 5.62 -23.26 -2.64
CA LEU A 58 4.15 -23.27 -2.68
C LEU A 58 3.59 -21.93 -3.15
N ALA A 59 4.09 -20.82 -2.60
CA ALA A 59 3.65 -19.48 -2.97
C ALA A 59 3.94 -19.17 -4.45
N ARG A 60 5.11 -19.58 -4.98
CA ARG A 60 5.43 -19.43 -6.41
C ARG A 60 4.46 -20.21 -7.30
N LYS A 61 4.10 -21.43 -6.90
CA LYS A 61 3.12 -22.25 -7.64
C LYS A 61 1.74 -21.58 -7.66
N GLN A 62 1.23 -21.17 -6.51
CA GLN A 62 -0.07 -20.51 -6.41
C GLN A 62 -0.10 -19.18 -7.17
N MET A 63 0.98 -18.41 -7.14
CA MET A 63 1.12 -17.20 -7.93
C MET A 63 0.97 -17.48 -9.43
N ALA A 64 1.65 -18.49 -9.96
CA ALA A 64 1.53 -18.88 -11.36
C ALA A 64 0.10 -19.35 -11.72
N GLU A 65 -0.58 -20.07 -10.82
CA GLU A 65 -1.99 -20.45 -10.99
C GLU A 65 -2.91 -19.23 -11.07
N LEU A 66 -2.71 -18.23 -10.20
CA LEU A 66 -3.51 -16.99 -10.20
C LEU A 66 -3.32 -16.18 -11.48
N GLU A 67 -2.08 -16.08 -11.98
CA GLU A 67 -1.78 -15.44 -13.27
C GLU A 67 -2.49 -16.17 -14.41
N ALA A 68 -2.40 -17.51 -14.46
CA ALA A 68 -3.04 -18.32 -15.49
C ALA A 68 -4.58 -18.24 -15.47
N LEU A 69 -5.16 -18.03 -14.29
CA LEU A 69 -6.61 -17.83 -14.12
C LEU A 69 -7.06 -16.39 -14.46
N GLY A 70 -6.15 -15.50 -14.84
CA GLY A 70 -6.45 -14.11 -15.19
C GLY A 70 -6.59 -13.18 -13.98
N PHE A 71 -6.19 -13.61 -12.78
CA PHE A 71 -6.22 -12.78 -11.57
C PHE A 71 -4.95 -11.96 -11.36
N GLY A 72 -3.98 -12.05 -12.29
CA GLY A 72 -2.71 -11.31 -12.26
C GLY A 72 -2.87 -9.82 -12.06
N ASN A 73 -3.92 -9.23 -12.64
CA ASN A 73 -4.15 -7.78 -12.64
C ASN A 73 -4.91 -7.25 -11.42
N LEU A 74 -5.19 -8.10 -10.43
CA LEU A 74 -5.79 -7.65 -9.18
C LEU A 74 -4.75 -6.95 -8.28
N PRO A 75 -5.17 -6.03 -7.39
CA PRO A 75 -4.30 -5.45 -6.38
C PRO A 75 -3.95 -6.46 -5.27
N ILE A 76 -2.84 -6.21 -4.57
CA ILE A 76 -2.34 -7.06 -3.49
C ILE A 76 -2.78 -6.55 -2.12
N CYS A 77 -3.28 -7.46 -1.28
CA CYS A 77 -3.51 -7.23 0.14
C CYS A 77 -2.41 -7.91 0.97
N MET A 78 -1.59 -7.14 1.67
CA MET A 78 -0.46 -7.65 2.47
C MET A 78 -0.94 -8.09 3.87
N ALA A 79 -0.98 -9.40 4.12
CA ALA A 79 -1.22 -9.94 5.46
C ALA A 79 0.10 -10.05 6.25
N LYS A 80 0.33 -9.11 7.17
CA LYS A 80 1.51 -9.08 8.06
C LYS A 80 1.16 -8.50 9.44
N THR A 81 2.09 -8.62 10.39
CA THR A 81 2.02 -7.91 11.68
C THR A 81 1.94 -6.39 11.48
N GLN A 82 1.12 -5.70 12.28
CA GLN A 82 1.04 -4.23 12.32
C GLN A 82 2.09 -3.59 13.25
N TYR A 83 2.70 -4.40 14.12
CA TYR A 83 3.84 -4.05 14.96
C TYR A 83 5.14 -4.49 14.29
#